data_AF-A0A5B8VPK8-F1
#
_entry.id   AF-A0A5B8VPK8-F1
#
_cell.length_a   1.000
_cell.length_b   1.000
_cell.length_c   1.000
_cell.angle_alpha   90.00
_cell.angle_beta   90.00
_cell.angle_gamma   90.00
#
_symmetry.space_group_name_H-M   'P 1'
#
loop_
_entity.id
_entity.type
_entity.pdbx_description
1 polymer ?
#
loop_
_entity_poly.entity_id
_entity_poly.type
_entity_poly.pdbx_seq_one_letter_code
_entity_poly.pdbx_strand_id
1 'polypeptide(L)' 'MVDPNTGKVLNEDETDIGHKPGEEWNVRKVMHKKKGSTRQQVIEEENNSDLYQLEDRNEIEGHKYEEKRK' A
#
# COMPACT_ATOMS: atom_id res chain seq x y z
N MET A 1 1.60 -17.37 -5.39
CA MET A 1 0.49 -16.44 -5.01
C MET A 1 0.09 -15.64 -6.24
N VAL A 2 -1.11 -15.05 -6.33
CA VAL A 2 -1.53 -14.20 -7.46
C VAL A 2 -1.55 -12.74 -7.02
N ASP A 3 -0.95 -11.87 -7.83
CA ASP A 3 -0.88 -10.43 -7.63
C ASP A 3 -2.31 -9.85 -7.67
N PRO A 4 -2.77 -9.17 -6.61
CA PRO A 4 -4.12 -8.64 -6.51
C PRO A 4 -4.39 -7.43 -7.43
N ASN A 5 -3.35 -6.72 -7.88
CA ASN A 5 -3.47 -5.58 -8.79
C ASN A 5 -3.46 -6.00 -10.26
N THR A 6 -2.71 -7.05 -10.60
CA THR A 6 -2.50 -7.46 -12.00
C THR A 6 -3.14 -8.79 -12.37
N GLY A 7 -3.53 -9.61 -11.38
CA GLY A 7 -4.07 -10.96 -11.59
C GLY A 7 -3.04 -11.98 -12.10
N LYS A 8 -1.76 -11.62 -12.14
CA LYS A 8 -0.66 -12.49 -12.57
C LYS A 8 -0.11 -13.30 -11.39
N VAL A 9 0.53 -14.43 -11.65
CA VAL A 9 1.24 -15.16 -10.61
C VAL A 9 2.45 -14.32 -10.18
N LEU A 10 2.53 -14.03 -8.87
CA LEU A 10 3.68 -13.36 -8.27
C LEU A 10 4.91 -14.25 -8.38
N ASN A 11 6.00 -13.70 -8.88
CA ASN A 11 7.31 -14.29 -8.78
C ASN A 11 7.88 -13.98 -7.39
N GLU A 12 8.11 -14.99 -6.55
CA GLU A 12 8.55 -14.83 -5.15
C GLU A 12 9.89 -14.10 -5.02
N ASP A 13 10.75 -14.18 -6.03
CA ASP A 13 12.04 -13.47 -6.08
C ASP A 13 11.90 -11.99 -6.52
N GLU A 14 10.72 -11.60 -7.00
CA GLU A 14 10.40 -10.27 -7.53
C GLU A 14 9.12 -9.71 -6.89
N THR A 15 8.81 -10.07 -5.65
CA THR A 15 7.70 -9.45 -4.91
C THR A 15 8.16 -8.34 -3.98
N ASP A 16 7.39 -7.27 -3.90
CA ASP A 16 7.50 -6.22 -2.88
C ASP A 16 6.20 -6.12 -2.06
N ILE A 17 6.24 -5.31 -0.99
CA ILE A 17 5.10 -5.07 -0.11
C ILE A 17 4.51 -3.69 -0.41
N GLY A 18 3.30 -3.65 -0.95
CA GLY A 18 2.53 -2.43 -1.22
C GLY A 18 1.30 -2.29 -0.32
N HIS A 19 0.73 -1.10 -0.24
CA HIS A 19 -0.58 -0.89 0.40
C HIS A 19 -1.69 -1.49 -0.46
N LYS A 20 -2.72 -2.05 0.19
CA LYS A 20 -3.94 -2.50 -0.51
C LYS A 20 -4.68 -1.32 -1.17
N PRO A 21 -5.50 -1.57 -2.22
CA PRO A 21 -6.27 -0.52 -2.85
C PRO A 21 -7.24 0.12 -1.83
N GLY A 22 -7.26 1.45 -1.77
CA GLY A 22 -8.01 2.23 -0.78
C GLY A 22 -7.30 2.45 0.57
N GLU A 23 -6.19 1.74 0.81
CA GLU A 23 -5.34 1.89 1.99
C GLU A 23 -4.00 2.57 1.63
N GLU A 24 -3.91 3.22 0.47
CA GLU A 24 -2.67 3.84 0.01
C GLU A 24 -2.17 4.88 1.03
N TRP A 25 -0.85 5.00 1.19
CA TRP A 25 -0.25 5.93 2.14
C TRP A 25 -0.80 7.35 2.01
N ASN A 26 -1.09 7.83 0.80
CA ASN A 26 -1.67 9.16 0.60
C ASN A 26 -3.08 9.30 1.20
N VAL A 27 -3.93 8.27 1.05
CA VAL A 27 -5.28 8.22 1.64
C VAL A 27 -5.16 8.20 3.17
N ARG A 28 -4.34 7.30 3.69
CA ARG A 28 -4.12 7.13 5.13
C ARG A 28 -3.48 8.35 5.79
N LYS A 29 -2.53 9.00 5.12
CA LYS A 29 -1.93 10.27 5.55
C LYS A 29 -2.95 11.38 5.68
N VAL A 30 -3.90 11.49 4.74
CA VAL A 30 -5.02 12.46 4.85
C VAL A 30 -5.95 12.10 6.01
N MET A 31 -6.24 10.81 6.21
CA MET A 31 -7.03 10.32 7.34
C MET A 31 -6.38 10.67 8.68
N HIS A 32 -5.09 10.38 8.87
CA HIS A 32 -4.35 10.72 10.09
C HIS A 32 -4.30 12.22 10.37
N LYS A 33 -4.11 13.03 9.32
CA LYS A 33 -4.15 14.50 9.44
C LYS A 33 -5.53 14.98 9.90
N LYS A 34 -6.61 14.45 9.33
CA LYS A 34 -7.99 14.81 9.75
C LYS A 34 -8.30 14.33 11.17
N LYS A 35 -7.79 13.16 11.56
CA LYS A 35 -7.93 12.58 12.89
C LYS A 35 -7.11 13.31 13.96
N GLY A 36 -6.10 14.08 13.56
CA GLY A 36 -5.15 14.71 14.48
C GLY A 36 -4.21 13.71 15.14
N SER A 37 -3.92 12.60 14.46
CA SER A 37 -3.07 11.53 15.00
C SER A 37 -1.67 12.04 15.36
N THR A 38 -1.16 11.59 16.51
CA THR A 38 0.25 11.78 16.87
C THR A 38 1.15 10.86 16.04
N ARG A 39 2.45 11.16 15.98
CA ARG A 39 3.43 10.30 15.29
C ARG A 39 3.39 8.85 15.80
N GLN A 40 3.22 8.65 17.11
CA GLN A 40 3.18 7.30 17.69
C GLN A 40 1.94 6.53 17.23
N GLN A 41 0.78 7.19 17.19
CA GLN A 41 -0.46 6.59 16.68
C GLN A 41 -0.37 6.26 15.20
N VAL A 42 0.28 7.11 14.39
CA VAL A 42 0.53 6.79 12.97
C VAL A 42 1.40 5.53 12.87
N ILE A 43 2.49 5.43 13.63
CA ILE A 43 3.35 4.24 13.60
C ILE A 43 2.57 2.98 14.03
N GLU A 44 1.76 3.09 15.09
CA GLU A 44 0.97 1.96 15.59
C GLU A 44 -0.10 1.52 14.58
N GLU A 45 -0.81 2.46 13.96
CA GLU A 45 -1.85 2.17 12.97
C GLU A 45 -1.25 1.68 11.63
N GLU A 46 -0.07 2.16 11.21
CA GLU A 46 0.61 1.71 9.97
C GLU A 46 1.38 0.40 10.13
N ASN A 47 1.67 -0.05 11.36
CA ASN A 47 2.28 -1.35 11.64
C ASN A 47 1.26 -2.51 11.60
N ASN A 48 0.15 -2.34 10.90
CA ASN A 48 -0.84 -3.38 10.69
C ASN A 48 -0.62 -4.08 9.34
N SER A 49 -0.28 -5.37 9.36
CA SER A 49 -0.06 -6.18 8.16
C SER A 49 -1.28 -6.25 7.23
N ASP A 50 -2.49 -6.07 7.75
CA ASP A 50 -3.71 -6.15 6.95
C ASP A 50 -3.85 -5.00 5.95
N LEU A 51 -3.07 -3.93 6.10
CA LEU A 51 -3.04 -2.80 5.18
C LEU A 51 -2.22 -3.08 3.92
N TYR A 52 -1.42 -4.14 3.94
CA TYR A 52 -0.46 -4.43 2.89
C TYR A 52 -0.77 -5.72 2.14
N GLN A 53 -0.25 -5.81 0.93
CA GLN A 53 -0.34 -6.96 0.07
C GLN A 53 0.99 -7.17 -0.66
N LEU A 54 1.24 -8.42 -1.07
CA LEU A 54 2.37 -8.73 -1.95
C LEU A 54 2.01 -8.30 -3.37
N GLU A 55 2.92 -7.59 -4.01
CA GLU A 55 2.77 -7.04 -5.34
C GLU A 55 4.04 -7.34 -6.16
N ASP A 56 3.92 -7.46 -7.48
CA ASP A 56 5.06 -7.66 -8.37
C ASP A 56 5.91 -6.38 -8.41
N ARG A 57 7.19 -6.51 -8.07
CA ARG A 57 8.15 -5.41 -7.91
C ARG A 57 8.23 -4.52 -9.14
N ASN A 58 8.11 -5.10 -10.34
CA ASN A 58 8.19 -4.35 -11.60
C ASN A 58 6.98 -3.43 -11.84
N GLU A 59 5.86 -3.70 -11.17
CA GLU A 59 4.59 -2.98 -11.32
C GLU A 59 4.43 -1.87 -10.24
N ILE A 60 5.24 -1.90 -9.18
CA ILE A 60 5.20 -0.97 -8.03
C ILE A 60 6.09 0.25 -8.23
N GLU A 61 7.27 0.11 -8.85
CA GLU A 61 8.25 1.21 -9.02
C GLU A 61 7.67 2.45 -9.75
N GLY A 62 6.52 2.33 -10.41
CA GLY A 62 5.83 3.43 -11.08
C GLY A 62 4.70 4.11 -10.28
N HIS A 63 4.36 3.64 -9.07
CA HIS A 63 3.11 3.99 -8.37
C HIS A 63 1.89 3.91 -9.31
N LYS A 64 1.90 2.95 -10.24
CA LYS A 64 0.98 2.93 -11.39
C LYS A 64 -0.45 2.61 -10.97
N TYR A 65 -0.60 1.86 -9.89
CA TYR A 65 -1.87 1.45 -9.30
C TYR A 65 -2.26 2.30 -8.08
N GLU A 66 -1.35 3.13 -7.56
CA GLU A 66 -1.76 4.18 -6.65
C GLU A 66 -2.55 5.21 -7.46
N GLU A 67 -3.79 5.47 -7.05
CA GLU A 67 -4.69 6.38 -7.74
C GLU A 67 -4.01 7.76 -7.91
N LYS A 68 -3.49 8.04 -9.11
CA LYS A 68 -3.02 9.38 -9.48
C LYS A 68 -4.22 10.31 -9.49
N ARG A 69 -4.34 11.16 -8.47
CA ARG A 69 -5.32 12.25 -8.53
C ARG A 69 -5.03 13.19 -9.69
N LYS A 70 -6.09 13.52 -10.43
CA LYS A 70 -6.22 14.73 -11.25
C LYS A 70 -6.27 15.98 -10.38
#